data_AF-A0A5P9P3V4-F1
#
_entry.id   AF-A0A5P9P3V4-F1
#
_cell.length_a   1.000
_cell.length_b   1.000
_cell.length_c   1.000
_cell.angle_alpha   90.00
_cell.angle_beta   90.00
_cell.angle_gamma   90.00
#
_symmetry.space_group_name_H-M   'P 1'
#
loop_
_entity.id
_entity.type
_entity.pdbx_description
1 polymer ?
#
loop_
_entity_poly.entity_id
_entity_poly.type
_entity_poly.pdbx_seq_one_letter_code
_entity_poly.pdbx_strand_id
1 'polypeptide(L)'
;MNRLESAWHWLSTHPVGAVFLVLVAIPAMIAVFSFKEVIPLPAAVFSALEVVFRLFVYAPVAAVRAVLFDPLGLDVLFSIPGVNQTVVFLTLLGFYYALSVAIVHGSRFVRHRLALERRHS
;
A
#
# COMPACT_ATOMS: atom_id res chain seq x y z
N MET A 1 5.04 15.32 28.20
CA MET A 1 4.24 14.47 27.30
C MET A 1 5.17 13.78 26.34
N ASN A 2 5.20 12.44 26.36
CA ASN A 2 6.18 11.66 25.63
C ASN A 2 5.81 11.66 24.13
N ARG A 3 6.78 11.86 23.22
CA ARG A 3 6.51 11.90 21.77
C ARG A 3 5.81 10.64 21.25
N LEU A 4 6.03 9.51 21.91
CA LEU A 4 5.39 8.22 21.63
C LEU A 4 3.89 8.20 21.98
N GLU A 5 3.47 8.87 23.06
CA GLU A 5 2.04 8.96 23.44
C GLU A 5 1.26 9.80 22.42
N SER A 6 1.87 10.88 21.93
CA SER A 6 1.29 11.73 20.89
C SER A 6 1.10 10.95 19.57
N ALA A 7 2.11 10.19 19.15
CA ALA A 7 2.02 9.34 17.95
C ALA A 7 0.96 8.24 18.10
N TRP A 8 0.89 7.60 19.27
CA TRP A 8 -0.10 6.55 19.54
C TRP A 8 -1.54 7.11 19.55
N HIS A 9 -1.74 8.28 20.16
CA HIS A 9 -3.04 8.94 20.19
C HIS A 9 -3.47 9.44 18.78
N TRP A 10 -2.52 9.83 17.94
CA TRP A 10 -2.79 10.18 16.56
C TRP A 10 -3.20 8.95 15.71
N LEU A 11 -2.50 7.82 15.89
CA LEU A 11 -2.81 6.56 15.18
C LEU A 11 -4.19 6.00 15.55
N SER A 12 -4.60 6.12 16.82
CA SER A 12 -5.93 5.65 17.27
C SER A 12 -7.07 6.54 16.75
N THR A 13 -6.82 7.83 16.55
CA THR A 13 -7.79 8.79 16.01
C THR A 13 -7.88 8.76 14.48
N HIS A 14 -6.82 8.31 13.79
CA HIS A 14 -6.74 8.23 12.32
C HIS A 14 -6.50 6.79 11.84
N PRO A 15 -7.47 5.87 12.04
CA PRO A 15 -7.27 4.44 11.76
C PRO A 15 -6.96 4.15 10.28
N VAL A 16 -7.50 4.93 9.35
CA VAL A 16 -7.18 4.82 7.92
C VAL A 16 -5.72 5.19 7.65
N GLY A 17 -5.25 6.30 8.21
CA GLY A 17 -3.86 6.75 8.08
C GLY A 17 -2.88 5.75 8.71
N ALA A 18 -3.23 5.16 9.85
CA ALA A 18 -2.42 4.13 10.50
C ALA A 18 -2.26 2.89 9.61
N VAL A 19 -3.37 2.35 9.07
CA VAL A 19 -3.33 1.19 8.16
C VAL A 19 -2.56 1.53 6.89
N PHE A 20 -2.76 2.73 6.35
CA PHE A 20 -2.04 3.21 5.17
C PHE A 20 -0.53 3.25 5.37
N LEU A 21 -0.05 3.81 6.49
CA LEU A 21 1.37 3.86 6.80
C LEU A 21 1.98 2.46 6.91
N VAL A 22 1.26 1.51 7.52
CA VAL A 22 1.71 0.11 7.61
C VAL A 22 1.80 -0.53 6.22
N LEU A 23 0.80 -0.32 5.37
CA LEU A 23 0.77 -0.88 4.03
C LEU A 23 1.86 -0.31 3.12
N VAL A 24 2.16 0.99 3.24
CA VAL A 24 3.19 1.66 2.43
C VAL A 24 4.61 1.43 2.98
N ALA A 25 4.76 1.13 4.28
CA ALA A 25 6.07 0.88 4.88
C ALA A 25 6.84 -0.26 4.21
N ILE A 26 6.16 -1.34 3.82
CA ILE A 26 6.78 -2.50 3.15
C ILE A 26 7.39 -2.11 1.79
N PRO A 27 6.63 -1.59 0.80
CA PRO A 27 7.20 -1.17 -0.48
C PRO A 27 8.20 -0.02 -0.33
N ALA A 28 8.01 0.89 0.63
CA ALA A 28 8.97 1.96 0.91
C ALA A 28 10.32 1.43 1.42
N MET A 29 10.31 0.46 2.34
CA MET A 29 11.54 -0.18 2.81
C MET A 29 12.25 -0.90 1.66
N ILE A 30 11.52 -1.63 0.82
CA ILE A 30 12.10 -2.33 -0.34
C ILE A 30 12.78 -1.34 -1.28
N ALA A 31 12.11 -0.23 -1.61
CA ALA A 31 12.70 0.81 -2.44
C ALA A 31 14.01 1.35 -1.83
N VAL A 32 14.03 1.68 -0.54
CA VAL A 32 15.23 2.18 0.16
C VAL A 32 16.36 1.15 0.15
N PHE A 33 16.06 -0.13 0.36
CA PHE A 33 17.06 -1.21 0.29
C PHE A 33 17.59 -1.42 -1.13
N SER A 34 16.74 -1.29 -2.16
CA SER A 34 17.15 -1.41 -3.56
C SER A 34 18.05 -0.25 -4.03
N PHE A 35 17.89 0.96 -3.50
CA PHE A 35 18.73 2.11 -3.87
C PHE A 35 20.03 2.22 -3.07
N LYS A 36 20.15 1.56 -1.92
CA LYS A 36 21.38 1.50 -1.13
C LYS A 36 22.21 0.26 -1.51
N GLU A 37 22.81 0.26 -2.70
CA GLU A 37 23.77 -0.75 -3.18
C GLU A 37 25.12 -0.75 -2.42
N VAL A 38 25.11 -0.67 -1.09
CA VAL A 38 26.37 -0.67 -0.30
C VAL A 38 26.74 -2.08 0.18
N ILE A 39 25.79 -3.03 0.14
CA ILE A 39 26.00 -4.39 0.64
C ILE A 39 25.59 -5.39 -0.44
N PRO A 40 26.51 -6.24 -0.93
CA PRO A 40 26.13 -7.33 -1.84
C PRO A 40 25.23 -8.31 -1.10
N LEU A 41 23.92 -8.27 -1.41
CA LEU A 41 22.95 -9.20 -0.83
C LEU A 41 23.08 -10.57 -1.50
N PRO A 42 22.90 -11.68 -0.75
CA PRO A 42 22.86 -13.03 -1.33
C PRO A 42 21.76 -13.15 -2.40
N ALA A 43 21.99 -13.97 -3.43
CA ALA A 43 21.04 -14.15 -4.53
C ALA A 43 19.63 -14.57 -4.07
N ALA A 44 19.53 -15.36 -3.00
CA ALA A 44 18.25 -15.74 -2.39
C ALA A 44 17.48 -14.53 -1.82
N VAL A 45 18.19 -13.54 -1.27
CA VAL A 45 17.59 -12.31 -0.74
C VAL A 45 17.09 -11.43 -1.88
N PHE A 46 17.85 -11.34 -2.98
CA PHE A 46 17.40 -10.66 -4.19
C PHE A 46 16.13 -11.28 -4.78
N SER A 47 16.09 -12.62 -4.88
CA SER A 47 14.91 -13.32 -5.39
C SER A 47 13.68 -13.12 -4.49
N ALA A 48 13.87 -13.17 -3.17
CA ALA A 48 12.78 -12.88 -2.22
C ALA A 48 12.30 -11.43 -2.35
N LEU A 49 13.21 -10.46 -2.42
CA LEU A 49 12.85 -9.05 -2.63
C LEU A 49 12.14 -8.82 -3.96
N GLU A 50 12.53 -9.53 -5.02
CA GLU A 50 11.84 -9.47 -6.31
C GLU A 50 10.39 -9.96 -6.21
N VAL A 51 10.14 -11.07 -5.49
CA VAL A 51 8.77 -11.56 -5.26
C VAL A 51 7.95 -10.53 -4.49
N VAL A 52 8.52 -9.95 -3.43
CA VAL A 52 7.82 -8.92 -2.65
C VAL A 52 7.59 -7.67 -3.49
N PHE A 53 8.57 -7.24 -4.30
CA PHE A 53 8.39 -6.13 -5.23
C PHE A 53 7.29 -6.41 -6.25
N ARG A 54 7.25 -7.62 -6.82
CA ARG A 54 6.18 -8.02 -7.75
C ARG A 54 4.80 -7.95 -7.09
N LEU A 55 4.66 -8.42 -5.85
CA LEU A 55 3.39 -8.45 -5.14
C LEU A 55 2.91 -7.07 -4.66
N PHE A 56 3.83 -6.24 -4.17
CA PHE A 56 3.49 -4.96 -3.54
C PHE A 56 3.64 -3.74 -4.46
N VAL A 57 4.32 -3.87 -5.59
CA VAL A 57 4.53 -2.76 -6.52
C VAL A 57 3.95 -3.10 -7.89
N TYR A 58 4.40 -4.20 -8.51
CA TYR A 58 4.02 -4.50 -9.89
C TYR A 58 2.54 -4.91 -10.01
N ALA A 59 2.07 -5.86 -9.22
CA ALA A 59 0.70 -6.38 -9.31
C ALA A 59 -0.36 -5.31 -9.04
N PRO A 60 -0.24 -4.44 -8.01
CA PRO A 60 -1.19 -3.35 -7.80
C PRO A 60 -1.21 -2.36 -8.96
N VAL A 61 -0.04 -1.96 -9.47
CA VAL A 61 0.06 -1.04 -10.62
C VAL A 61 -0.57 -1.67 -11.86
N ALA A 62 -0.28 -2.93 -12.15
CA ALA A 62 -0.84 -3.65 -13.28
C ALA A 62 -2.36 -3.78 -13.16
N ALA A 63 -2.88 -4.08 -11.97
CA ALA A 63 -4.31 -4.16 -11.72
C ALA A 63 -5.01 -2.80 -11.91
N VAL A 64 -4.46 -1.73 -11.33
CA VAL A 64 -5.03 -0.39 -11.50
C VAL A 64 -4.93 0.07 -12.95
N ARG A 65 -3.83 -0.23 -13.63
CA ARG A 65 -3.64 0.07 -15.04
C ARG A 65 -4.71 -0.61 -15.91
N ALA A 66 -4.84 -1.93 -15.79
CA ALA A 66 -5.82 -2.70 -16.54
C ALA A 66 -7.28 -2.28 -16.27
N VAL A 67 -7.60 -1.85 -15.05
CA VAL A 67 -8.97 -1.52 -14.65
C VAL A 67 -9.32 -0.05 -14.89
N LEU A 68 -8.37 0.88 -14.73
CA LEU A 68 -8.63 2.33 -14.79
C LEU A 68 -7.97 3.01 -15.99
N PHE A 69 -6.76 2.64 -16.38
CA PHE A 69 -6.00 3.37 -17.40
C PHE A 69 -6.25 2.82 -18.80
N ASP A 70 -6.21 1.49 -18.98
CA ASP A 70 -6.41 0.84 -20.28
C ASP A 70 -7.78 1.20 -20.90
N PRO A 71 -8.90 1.15 -20.16
CA PRO A 71 -10.21 1.48 -20.74
C PRO A 71 -10.33 2.96 -21.15
N LEU A 72 -9.48 3.83 -20.58
CA LEU A 72 -9.46 5.27 -20.87
C LEU A 72 -8.40 5.63 -21.93
N GLY A 73 -7.62 4.65 -22.44
CA GLY A 73 -6.53 4.89 -23.38
C GLY A 73 -5.37 5.70 -22.79
N LEU A 74 -5.23 5.72 -21.46
CA LEU A 74 -4.23 6.50 -20.74
C LEU A 74 -2.88 5.76 -20.56
N ASP A 75 -2.73 4.61 -21.20
CA ASP A 75 -1.50 3.80 -21.20
C ASP A 75 -0.24 4.58 -21.59
N VAL A 76 -0.40 5.55 -22.49
CA VAL A 76 0.68 6.40 -22.98
C VAL A 76 1.42 7.14 -21.86
N LEU A 77 0.76 7.40 -20.73
CA LEU A 77 1.35 8.04 -19.56
C LEU A 77 2.47 7.19 -18.94
N PHE A 78 2.41 5.87 -19.09
CA PHE A 78 3.44 4.94 -18.62
C PHE A 78 4.62 4.81 -19.60
N SER A 79 4.46 5.27 -20.85
CA SER A 79 5.50 5.21 -21.87
C SER A 79 6.46 6.40 -21.84
N ILE A 80 6.12 7.48 -21.13
CA ILE A 80 6.92 8.71 -21.09
C ILE A 80 7.93 8.64 -19.92
N PRO A 81 9.24 8.74 -20.18
CA PRO A 81 10.26 8.77 -19.12
C PRO A 81 10.01 9.93 -18.13
N GLY A 82 10.16 9.66 -16.83
CA GLY A 82 9.88 10.63 -15.75
C GLY A 82 8.40 10.73 -15.36
N VAL A 83 7.48 10.78 -16.33
CA VAL A 83 6.03 10.73 -16.06
C VAL A 83 5.64 9.36 -15.53
N ASN A 84 6.19 8.28 -16.10
CA ASN A 84 5.96 6.90 -15.66
C ASN A 84 6.20 6.73 -14.14
N GLN A 85 7.33 7.23 -13.61
CA GLN A 85 7.65 7.11 -12.18
C GLN A 85 6.63 7.85 -11.30
N THR A 86 6.23 9.06 -11.70
CA THR A 86 5.22 9.85 -10.99
C THR A 86 3.85 9.15 -11.00
N VAL A 87 3.44 8.65 -12.17
CA VAL A 87 2.15 7.95 -12.34
C VAL A 87 2.13 6.65 -11.53
N VAL A 88 3.21 5.86 -11.56
CA VAL A 88 3.35 4.66 -10.74
C VAL A 88 3.27 4.99 -9.26
N PHE A 89 3.97 6.04 -8.81
CA PHE A 89 3.95 6.46 -7.41
C PHE A 89 2.55 6.89 -6.95
N LEU A 90 1.87 7.74 -7.72
CA LEU A 90 0.51 8.19 -7.43
C LEU A 90 -0.49 7.02 -7.47
N THR A 91 -0.32 6.09 -8.42
CA THR A 91 -1.14 4.88 -8.53
C THR A 91 -1.03 4.02 -7.28
N LEU A 92 0.20 3.79 -6.80
CA LEU A 92 0.44 3.02 -5.58
C LEU A 92 -0.11 3.74 -4.35
N LEU A 93 0.12 5.04 -4.22
CA LEU A 93 -0.44 5.85 -3.12
C LEU A 93 -1.96 5.75 -3.09
N GLY A 94 -2.62 5.97 -4.23
CA GLY A 94 -4.07 5.88 -4.36
C GLY A 94 -4.59 4.50 -4.04
N PHE A 95 -3.95 3.45 -4.58
CA PHE A 95 -4.31 2.05 -4.32
C PHE A 95 -4.23 1.71 -2.83
N TYR A 96 -3.10 1.99 -2.18
CA TYR A 96 -2.91 1.67 -0.77
C TYR A 96 -3.82 2.51 0.14
N TYR A 97 -4.11 3.76 -0.23
CA TYR A 97 -5.08 4.57 0.49
C TYR A 97 -6.49 4.00 0.38
N ALA A 98 -6.94 3.66 -0.83
CA ALA A 98 -8.24 3.04 -1.04
C ALA A 98 -8.37 1.68 -0.31
N LEU A 99 -7.30 0.87 -0.33
CA LEU A 99 -7.24 -0.39 0.41
C LEU A 99 -7.34 -0.16 1.92
N SER A 100 -6.67 0.87 2.45
CA SER A 100 -6.75 1.24 3.86
C SER A 100 -8.16 1.66 4.26
N VAL A 101 -8.83 2.45 3.42
CA VAL A 101 -10.23 2.83 3.60
C VAL A 101 -11.10 1.58 3.61
N ALA A 102 -10.93 0.66 2.65
CA ALA A 102 -11.70 -0.57 2.55
C ALA A 102 -11.51 -1.47 3.78
N ILE A 103 -10.28 -1.64 4.28
CA ILE A 103 -9.99 -2.44 5.49
C ILE A 103 -10.66 -1.83 6.72
N VAL A 104 -10.55 -0.52 6.92
CA VAL A 104 -11.12 0.15 8.10
C VAL A 104 -12.65 0.13 8.06
N HIS A 105 -13.26 0.40 6.92
CA HIS A 105 -14.72 0.38 6.81
C HIS A 105 -15.28 -1.04 6.83
N GLY A 106 -14.62 -1.98 6.15
CA GLY A 106 -14.99 -3.39 6.17
C GLY A 106 -14.90 -4.01 7.56
N SER A 107 -13.83 -3.73 8.31
CA SER A 107 -13.69 -4.22 9.68
C SER A 107 -14.75 -3.65 10.64
N ARG A 108 -15.14 -2.38 10.48
CA ARG A 108 -16.25 -1.78 11.23
C ARG A 108 -17.58 -2.46 10.90
N PHE A 109 -17.84 -2.73 9.63
CA PHE A 109 -19.04 -3.43 9.18
C PHE A 109 -19.13 -4.84 9.75
N VAL A 110 -18.03 -5.61 9.67
CA VAL A 110 -17.96 -6.97 10.22
C VAL A 110 -18.17 -6.97 11.74
N ARG A 111 -17.54 -6.04 12.47
CA ARG A 111 -17.76 -5.90 13.92
C ARG A 111 -19.21 -5.58 14.24
N HIS A 112 -19.86 -4.72 13.47
CA HIS A 112 -21.27 -4.38 13.67
C HIS A 112 -22.17 -5.60 13.45
N ARG A 113 -21.93 -6.38 12.39
CA ARG A 113 -22.66 -7.63 12.12
C ARG A 113 -22.51 -8.65 13.25
N LEU A 114 -21.28 -8.91 13.70
CA LEU A 114 -21.00 -9.84 14.80
C LEU A 114 -21.65 -9.39 16.12
N ALA A 115 -21.72 -8.08 16.37
CA ALA A 115 -22.39 -7.54 17.56
C ALA A 115 -23.92 -7.72 17.51
N LEU A 116 -24.52 -7.68 16.33
CA LEU A 116 -25.94 -7.94 16.13
C LEU A 116 -26.27 -9.43 16.33
N GLU A 117 -25.45 -10.33 15.79
CA GLU A 117 -25.63 -11.78 15.96
C GLU A 117 -25.56 -12.20 17.44
N ARG A 118 -24.63 -11.64 18.23
CA ARG A 118 -24.51 -11.93 19.67
C ARG A 118 -25.69 -11.43 20.51
N ARG A 119 -26.50 -10.49 20.02
CA ARG A 119 -27.70 -10.01 20.74
C ARG A 119 -28.94 -10.87 20.46
N HIS A 120 -28.89 -11.70 19.43
CA HIS A 120 -29.97 -12.59 19.04
C HIS A 120 -29.74 -14.05 19.47
N SER A 121 -28.56 -14.36 20.03
CA SER A 121 -28.26 -15.64 20.72
C SER A 121 -28.39 -15.47 22.23
#